data_AF-B8IIG0-F1
#
_entry.id   AF-B8IIG0-F1
#
_cell.length_a   1.000
_cell.length_b   1.000
_cell.length_c   1.000
_cell.angle_alpha   90.00
_cell.angle_beta   90.00
_cell.angle_gamma   90.00
#
_symmetry.space_group_name_H-M   'P 1'
#
loop_
_entity.id
_entity.type
_entity.pdbx_description
1 polymer ?
#
loop_
_entity_poly.entity_id
_entity_poly.type
_entity_poly.pdbx_seq_one_letter_code
_entity_poly.pdbx_strand_id
1 'polypeptide(L)'
;MTEQSKASAREAVLARYHPIRGSIQAVLREAVTHCRKPDFDRAAKHLGLMDEAQLDDEQVASMLADVALFEPNQRGRRVYDGFLQKGLCWRLNGESGWSTRRLRHLLRRG
;
A
#
# COMPACT_ATOMS: atom_id res chain seq x y z
N MET A 1 10.26 -39.28 -2.74
CA MET A 1 10.27 -37.97 -2.03
C MET A 1 9.03 -37.90 -1.17
N THR A 2 9.19 -37.77 0.15
CA THR A 2 8.08 -37.69 1.12
C THR A 2 7.45 -36.29 1.11
N GLU A 3 6.16 -36.17 1.41
CA GLU A 3 5.45 -34.88 1.50
C GLU A 3 6.13 -33.88 2.45
N GLN A 4 6.73 -34.41 3.52
CA GLN A 4 7.47 -33.63 4.51
C GLN A 4 8.73 -32.95 3.90
N SER A 5 9.39 -33.59 2.94
CA SER A 5 10.52 -33.02 2.21
C SER A 5 10.09 -31.89 1.27
N LYS A 6 8.88 -31.94 0.69
CA LYS A 6 8.33 -30.87 -0.15
C LYS A 6 7.89 -29.67 0.68
N ALA A 7 7.25 -29.89 1.83
CA ALA A 7 6.84 -28.82 2.74
C ALA A 7 8.05 -28.02 3.25
N SER A 8 9.12 -28.71 3.67
CA SER A 8 10.38 -28.07 4.09
C SER A 8 11.05 -27.26 2.97
N ALA A 9 11.04 -27.78 1.73
CA ALA A 9 11.56 -27.05 0.57
C ALA A 9 10.72 -25.78 0.26
N ARG A 10 9.40 -25.87 0.37
CA ARG A 10 8.50 -24.71 0.18
C ARG A 10 8.74 -23.63 1.24
N GLU A 11 8.86 -24.02 2.51
CA GLU A 11 9.19 -23.08 3.60
C GLU A 11 10.54 -22.41 3.39
N ALA A 12 11.57 -23.16 2.98
CA ALA A 12 12.88 -22.60 2.67
C ALA A 12 12.84 -21.59 1.52
N VAL A 13 11.98 -21.79 0.52
CA VAL A 13 11.75 -20.82 -0.56
C VAL A 13 11.03 -19.58 -0.03
N LEU A 14 9.95 -19.75 0.75
CA LEU A 14 9.20 -18.63 1.32
C LEU A 14 10.04 -17.80 2.30
N ALA A 15 10.96 -18.44 3.03
CA ALA A 15 11.89 -17.77 3.93
C ALA A 15 12.72 -16.69 3.23
N ARG A 16 13.11 -16.94 1.97
CA ARG A 16 13.87 -15.96 1.16
C ARG A 16 13.04 -14.72 0.82
N TYR A 17 11.72 -14.84 0.77
CA TYR A 17 10.81 -13.73 0.45
C TYR A 17 10.28 -12.99 1.69
N HIS A 18 10.48 -13.52 2.90
CA HIS A 18 10.01 -12.86 4.12
C HIS A 18 10.47 -11.41 4.27
N PRO A 19 11.74 -11.05 3.99
CA PRO A 19 12.17 -9.65 4.06
C PRO A 19 11.38 -8.75 3.12
N ILE A 20 11.18 -9.18 1.88
CA ILE A 20 10.41 -8.42 0.88
C ILE A 20 8.96 -8.26 1.33
N ARG A 21 8.33 -9.35 1.80
CA ARG A 21 6.97 -9.31 2.35
C ARG A 21 6.89 -8.36 3.54
N GLY A 22 7.84 -8.39 4.46
CA GLY A 22 7.91 -7.50 5.61
C GLY A 22 8.04 -6.04 5.21
N SER A 23 8.90 -5.73 4.23
CA SER A 23 9.04 -4.38 3.70
C SER A 23 7.76 -3.88 3.03
N ILE A 24 7.08 -4.72 2.23
CA ILE A 24 5.79 -4.37 1.63
C ILE A 24 4.77 -4.09 2.72
N GLN A 25 4.64 -4.95 3.72
CA GLN A 25 3.71 -4.76 4.84
C GLN A 25 4.00 -3.47 5.61
N ALA A 26 5.26 -3.12 5.83
CA ALA A 26 5.63 -1.86 6.47
C ALA A 26 5.17 -0.64 5.65
N VAL A 27 5.39 -0.66 4.33
CA VAL A 27 4.94 0.40 3.43
C VAL A 27 3.42 0.51 3.41
N LEU A 28 2.70 -0.62 3.40
CA LEU A 28 1.23 -0.62 3.43
C LEU A 28 0.69 -0.05 4.74
N ARG A 29 1.26 -0.44 5.89
CA ARG A 29 0.88 0.13 7.20
C ARG A 29 1.06 1.64 7.23
N GLU A 30 2.17 2.14 6.70
CA GLU A 30 2.39 3.59 6.59
C GLU A 30 1.37 4.24 5.65
N ALA A 31 1.09 3.64 4.50
CA ALA A 31 0.13 4.17 3.53
C ALA A 31 -1.30 4.27 4.09
N VAL A 32 -1.71 3.33 4.95
CA VAL A 32 -3.03 3.35 5.62
C VAL A 32 -3.19 4.61 6.49
N THR A 33 -2.11 5.16 7.06
CA THR A 33 -2.18 6.41 7.84
C THR A 33 -2.61 7.63 7.01
N HIS A 34 -2.52 7.54 5.68
CA HIS A 34 -3.00 8.57 4.78
C HIS A 34 -4.50 8.46 4.44
N CYS A 35 -5.13 7.33 4.75
CA CYS A 35 -6.57 7.17 4.64
C CYS A 35 -7.28 8.08 5.65
N ARG A 36 -8.37 8.72 5.23
CA ARG A 36 -9.19 9.55 6.11
C ARG A 36 -10.52 8.85 6.40
N LYS A 37 -11.25 9.35 7.39
CA LYS A 37 -12.59 8.84 7.72
C LYS A 37 -13.49 8.60 6.49
N PRO A 38 -13.59 9.52 5.50
CA PRO A 38 -14.41 9.27 4.31
C PRO A 38 -13.95 8.10 3.43
N ASP A 39 -12.66 7.72 3.48
CA ASP A 39 -12.15 6.56 2.77
C ASP A 39 -12.57 5.27 3.45
N PHE A 40 -12.51 5.23 4.78
CA PHE A 40 -12.99 4.09 5.58
C PHE A 40 -14.52 3.96 5.53
N ASP A 41 -15.27 5.06 5.61
CA ASP A 41 -16.73 5.03 5.49
C ASP A 41 -17.16 4.49 4.11
N ARG A 42 -16.44 4.88 3.04
CA ARG A 42 -16.64 4.33 1.68
C ARG A 42 -16.33 2.83 1.65
N ALA A 43 -15.21 2.43 2.22
CA ALA A 43 -14.79 1.03 2.25
C ALA A 43 -15.77 0.15 3.02
N ALA A 44 -16.26 0.62 4.18
CA ALA A 44 -17.25 -0.08 4.98
C ALA A 44 -18.54 -0.30 4.19
N LYS A 45 -19.00 0.75 3.47
CA LYS A 45 -20.16 0.64 2.57
C LYS A 45 -19.93 -0.37 1.44
N HIS A 46 -18.74 -0.41 0.85
CA HIS A 46 -18.40 -1.39 -0.20
C HIS A 46 -18.39 -2.83 0.33
N LEU A 47 -17.94 -3.03 1.56
CA LEU A 47 -17.88 -4.33 2.23
C LEU A 47 -19.22 -4.73 2.88
N GLY A 48 -20.23 -3.87 2.83
CA GLY A 48 -21.52 -4.13 3.49
C GLY A 48 -21.43 -4.19 5.01
N LEU A 49 -20.41 -3.55 5.59
CA LEU A 49 -20.23 -3.50 7.04
C LEU A 49 -21.21 -2.48 7.62
N MET A 50 -22.15 -2.98 8.42
CA MET A 50 -23.25 -2.20 9.01
C MET A 50 -23.16 -2.13 10.53
N ASP A 51 -22.29 -2.95 11.15
CA ASP A 51 -22.14 -3.09 12.59
C ASP A 51 -20.69 -2.84 13.02
N GLU A 52 -20.52 -2.04 14.07
CA GLU A 52 -19.22 -1.71 14.65
C GLU A 52 -18.52 -2.94 15.26
N ALA A 53 -19.27 -3.95 15.71
CA ALA A 53 -18.70 -5.21 16.21
C ALA A 53 -17.94 -5.99 15.13
N GLN A 54 -18.23 -5.74 13.84
CA GLN A 54 -17.49 -6.35 12.72
C GLN A 54 -16.09 -5.76 12.57
N LEU A 55 -15.84 -4.56 13.11
CA LEU A 55 -14.54 -3.88 13.02
C LEU A 55 -13.53 -4.38 14.07
N ASP A 56 -13.99 -5.08 15.10
CA ASP A 56 -13.13 -5.71 16.11
C ASP A 56 -12.42 -6.97 15.58
N ASP A 57 -12.87 -7.51 14.45
CA ASP A 57 -12.20 -8.58 13.73
C ASP A 57 -11.00 -8.04 12.94
N GLU A 58 -9.79 -8.47 13.30
CA GLU A 58 -8.54 -8.05 12.67
C GLU A 58 -8.53 -8.31 11.15
N GLN A 59 -9.18 -9.39 10.70
CA GLN A 59 -9.28 -9.72 9.27
C GLN A 59 -10.21 -8.75 8.55
N VAL A 60 -11.33 -8.37 9.18
CA VAL A 60 -12.24 -7.36 8.63
C VAL A 60 -11.56 -5.98 8.60
N ALA A 61 -10.84 -5.61 9.65
CA ALA A 61 -10.06 -4.37 9.70
C ALA A 61 -8.99 -4.32 8.59
N SER A 62 -8.30 -5.43 8.33
CA SER A 62 -7.34 -5.53 7.22
C SER A 62 -8.02 -5.34 5.86
N MET A 63 -9.14 -6.01 5.61
CA MET A 63 -9.90 -5.86 4.37
C MET A 63 -10.42 -4.44 4.17
N LEU A 64 -10.92 -3.83 5.25
CA LEU A 64 -11.38 -2.44 5.23
C LEU A 64 -10.24 -1.49 4.84
N ALA A 65 -9.06 -1.69 5.42
CA ALA A 65 -7.87 -0.89 5.10
C ALA A 65 -7.44 -1.06 3.64
N ASP A 66 -7.44 -2.29 3.12
CA ASP A 66 -7.12 -2.57 1.71
C ASP A 66 -8.08 -1.85 0.76
N VAL A 67 -9.39 -1.95 1.00
CA VAL A 67 -10.41 -1.25 0.19
C VAL A 67 -10.27 0.26 0.30
N ALA A 68 -10.08 0.81 1.51
CA ALA A 68 -9.91 2.25 1.69
C ALA A 68 -8.67 2.78 0.94
N LEU A 69 -7.60 1.99 0.92
CA LEU A 69 -6.31 2.37 0.34
C LEU A 69 -6.28 2.25 -1.19
N PHE A 70 -6.84 1.16 -1.73
CA PHE A 70 -6.68 0.77 -3.14
C PHE A 70 -7.91 1.00 -4.02
N GLU A 71 -9.13 1.06 -3.47
CA GLU A 71 -10.29 1.33 -4.30
C GLU A 71 -10.37 2.82 -4.69
N PRO A 72 -10.61 3.13 -5.98
CA PRO A 72 -10.81 4.50 -6.41
C PRO A 72 -11.98 5.16 -5.68
N ASN A 73 -11.80 6.40 -5.24
CA ASN A 73 -12.92 7.22 -4.78
C ASN A 73 -13.81 7.66 -5.96
N GLN A 74 -14.88 8.41 -5.66
CA GLN A 74 -15.80 8.97 -6.67
C GLN A 74 -15.11 9.86 -7.73
N ARG A 75 -13.87 10.31 -7.47
CA ARG A 75 -13.05 11.09 -8.42
C ARG A 75 -12.04 10.23 -9.18
N GLY A 76 -12.14 8.90 -9.07
CA GLY A 76 -11.22 7.94 -9.70
C GLY A 76 -9.82 7.91 -9.08
N ARG A 77 -9.62 8.44 -7.86
CA ARG A 77 -8.31 8.52 -7.22
C ARG A 77 -8.17 7.51 -6.08
N ARG A 78 -7.04 6.84 -6.01
CA ARG A 78 -6.66 5.95 -4.90
C ARG A 78 -5.82 6.70 -3.87
N VAL A 79 -5.99 6.38 -2.60
CA VAL A 79 -5.17 6.97 -1.53
C VAL A 79 -3.71 6.56 -1.70
N TYR A 80 -3.46 5.31 -2.10
CA TYR A 80 -2.12 4.78 -2.34
C TYR A 80 -1.32 5.58 -3.37
N ASP A 81 -1.93 5.99 -4.49
CA ASP A 81 -1.25 6.80 -5.50
C ASP A 81 -0.79 8.15 -4.93
N GLY A 82 -1.64 8.77 -4.10
CA GLY A 82 -1.30 10.01 -3.41
C GLY A 82 -0.20 9.84 -2.37
N PHE A 83 -0.19 8.71 -1.65
CA PHE A 83 0.89 8.33 -0.74
C PHE A 83 2.22 8.19 -1.49
N LEU A 84 2.25 7.45 -2.61
CA LEU A 84 3.46 7.30 -3.42
C LEU A 84 3.97 8.63 -3.97
N GLN A 85 3.08 9.53 -4.41
CA GLN A 85 3.47 10.85 -4.91
C GLN A 85 4.09 11.74 -3.82
N LYS A 86 3.56 11.73 -2.60
CA LYS A 86 4.16 12.42 -1.45
C LYS A 86 5.49 11.78 -1.05
N GLY A 87 5.55 10.45 -1.12
CA GLY A 87 6.74 9.63 -0.98
C GLY A 87 7.89 10.05 -1.91
N LEU A 88 7.58 10.15 -3.19
CA LEU A 88 8.54 10.57 -4.22
C LEU A 88 8.92 12.04 -4.06
N CYS A 89 7.98 12.89 -3.64
CA CYS A 89 8.23 14.31 -3.41
C CYS A 89 9.20 14.54 -2.23
N TRP A 90 9.12 13.76 -1.14
CA TRP A 90 10.13 13.87 -0.06
C TRP A 90 11.51 13.42 -0.54
N ARG A 91 11.59 12.34 -1.35
CA ARG A 91 12.88 11.82 -1.82
C ARG A 91 13.54 12.74 -2.84
N LEU A 92 12.75 13.42 -3.66
CA LEU A 92 13.27 14.42 -4.62
C LEU A 92 13.62 15.75 -3.96
N ASN A 93 12.95 16.13 -2.87
CA ASN A 93 13.23 17.38 -2.16
C ASN A 93 14.20 17.23 -0.98
N GLY A 94 14.50 16.00 -0.54
CA GLY A 94 15.29 15.70 0.65
C GLY A 94 16.79 15.53 0.44
N GLU A 95 17.28 15.41 -0.80
CA GLU A 95 18.73 15.25 -1.03
C GLU A 95 19.33 16.12 -2.13
N SER A 96 18.57 16.87 -2.91
CA SER A 96 19.20 17.85 -3.81
C SER A 96 18.20 18.83 -4.41
N GLY A 97 18.59 20.10 -4.49
CA GLY A 97 17.87 21.19 -5.15
C GLY A 97 17.77 21.02 -6.66
N TRP A 98 17.12 19.96 -7.15
CA TRP A 98 16.81 19.79 -8.56
C TRP A 98 15.37 20.22 -8.79
N SER A 99 15.22 21.52 -9.07
CA SER A 99 14.00 22.08 -9.63
C SER A 99 13.50 21.20 -10.78
N THR A 100 12.21 20.85 -10.74
CA THR A 100 11.43 20.15 -11.77
C THR A 100 11.52 20.78 -13.18
N ARG A 101 12.16 21.95 -13.31
CA ARG A 101 12.52 22.56 -14.60
C ARG A 101 13.73 21.88 -15.27
N ARG A 102 14.70 21.36 -14.51
CA ARG A 102 15.94 20.78 -15.05
C ARG A 102 15.74 19.37 -15.61
N LEU A 103 14.86 18.57 -15.01
CA LEU A 103 14.44 17.25 -15.51
C LEU A 103 13.70 17.34 -16.87
N ARG A 104 12.91 18.40 -17.08
CA ARG A 104 12.22 18.64 -18.36
C ARG A 104 13.16 18.99 -19.51
N HIS A 105 14.32 19.58 -19.22
CA HIS A 105 15.31 19.89 -20.24
C HIS A 105 16.11 18.67 -20.70
N LEU A 106 16.36 17.71 -19.82
CA LEU A 106 17.10 16.49 -20.15
C LEU A 106 16.26 15.51 -20.99
N LEU A 107 14.95 15.45 -20.77
CA LEU A 107 14.04 14.58 -21.54
C LEU A 107 13.65 15.11 -22.93
N ARG A 108 14.10 16.32 -23.31
CA ARG A 108 13.87 16.92 -24.65
C ARG A 108 15.11 16.90 -25.55
N ARG A 109 16.22 16.30 -25.11
CA ARG A 109 17.46 16.14 -25.89
C ARG A 109 17.79 14.66 -26.16
N GLY A 110 16.77 13.81 -26.26
CA GLY A 110 16.85 12.48 -26.84
C GLY A 110 16.21 12.47 -28.21
#